data_AF-A0A9Q1MV66-F1
#
_entry.id   AF-A0A9Q1MV66-F1
#
_cell.length_a   1.000
_cell.length_b   1.000
_cell.length_c   1.000
_cell.angle_alpha   90.00
_cell.angle_beta   90.00
_cell.angle_gamma   90.00
#
_symmetry.space_group_name_H-M   'P 1'
#
loop_
_entity.id
_entity.type
_entity.pdbx_description
1 polymer ?
#
loop_
_entity_poly.entity_id
_entity_poly.type
_entity_poly.pdbx_seq_one_letter_code
_entity_poly.pdbx_strand_id
1 'polypeptide(L)'
;MNLTWHHVEAQHVWRTDPIVAHIGGSIVIAGGTCDFEDDPLAVEIYNTESNTWEACESMPAILKDSAASTWLSIATTGDKLVVAEKFTGVSYCFDPKTKKWIGPYELRPDPRIFHSIIGFSNNRLILVGMIGDVENVTRLKIWKVDTESFECEEMAEMPLELIKKLKSDTFGVSSISVCLGGDYVYMSKSSEMAEEIVGCEFINGGGVRWWSMINEAAGDGIRSERVVFTCSVIGLSDLQRAMSLENRKFAVKVVKI
;
A
#
# COMPACT_ATOMS: atom_id res chain seq x y z
N MET A 1 -9.92 20.76 10.17
CA MET A 1 -8.70 19.94 10.36
C MET A 1 -8.49 19.80 11.85
N ASN A 2 -8.32 18.58 12.37
CA ASN A 2 -7.91 18.37 13.76
C ASN A 2 -6.39 18.60 13.84
N LEU A 3 -5.99 19.67 14.52
CA LEU A 3 -4.58 20.06 14.68
C LEU A 3 -4.01 19.62 16.03
N THR A 4 -4.72 18.73 16.74
CA THR A 4 -4.36 18.26 18.08
C THR A 4 -4.08 16.76 18.03
N TRP A 5 -2.99 16.37 18.69
CA TRP A 5 -2.65 14.97 18.92
C TRP A 5 -3.14 14.53 20.29
N HIS A 6 -3.67 13.32 20.36
CA HIS A 6 -4.13 12.69 21.60
C HIS A 6 -3.51 11.30 21.69
N HIS A 7 -3.11 10.92 22.90
CA HIS A 7 -2.74 9.53 23.16
C HIS A 7 -4.00 8.69 23.24
N VAL A 8 -3.95 7.51 22.63
CA VAL A 8 -4.94 6.45 22.79
C VAL A 8 -4.35 5.36 23.70
N GLU A 9 -5.19 4.44 24.17
CA GLU A 9 -4.72 3.25 24.87
C GLU A 9 -3.68 2.51 24.01
N ALA A 10 -2.64 1.97 24.65
CA ALA A 10 -1.61 1.24 23.93
C ALA A 10 -2.17 -0.10 23.42
N GLN A 11 -1.71 -0.52 22.24
CA GLN A 11 -1.91 -1.88 21.75
C GLN A 11 -1.33 -2.91 22.74
N HIS A 12 -1.88 -4.13 22.74
CA HIS A 12 -1.43 -5.18 23.65
C HIS A 12 -0.11 -5.82 23.20
N VAL A 13 0.14 -5.84 21.88
CA VAL A 13 1.29 -6.51 21.26
C VAL A 13 2.33 -5.49 20.82
N TRP A 14 3.61 -5.69 21.13
CA TRP A 14 4.68 -4.84 20.61
C TRP A 14 5.03 -5.16 19.17
N ARG A 15 5.18 -4.12 18.35
CA ARG A 15 5.34 -4.23 16.90
C ARG A 15 6.47 -3.35 16.38
N THR A 16 7.21 -3.85 15.41
CA THR A 16 8.34 -3.18 14.75
C THR A 16 7.98 -2.73 13.33
N ASP A 17 7.28 -3.57 12.55
CA ASP A 17 6.90 -3.30 11.16
C ASP A 17 5.51 -3.85 10.81
N PRO A 18 4.43 -3.39 11.49
CA PRO A 18 3.11 -3.95 11.28
C PRO A 18 2.42 -3.39 10.03
N ILE A 19 1.45 -4.15 9.51
CA ILE A 19 0.42 -3.59 8.64
C ILE A 19 -0.46 -2.67 9.49
N VAL A 20 -0.79 -1.49 8.95
CA VAL A 20 -1.78 -0.57 9.53
C VAL A 20 -2.78 -0.18 8.44
N ALA A 21 -4.07 -0.41 8.70
CA ALA A 21 -5.14 -0.16 7.75
C ALA A 21 -6.36 0.48 8.43
N HIS A 22 -7.04 1.41 7.75
CA HIS A 22 -8.30 1.98 8.23
C HIS A 22 -9.46 1.47 7.39
N ILE A 23 -10.40 0.75 8.01
CA ILE A 23 -11.50 0.05 7.33
C ILE A 23 -12.77 0.22 8.15
N GLY A 24 -13.82 0.77 7.53
CA GLY A 24 -15.14 0.87 8.16
C GLY A 24 -15.18 1.59 9.51
N GLY A 25 -14.28 2.54 9.78
CA GLY A 25 -14.18 3.26 11.05
C GLY A 25 -13.26 2.60 12.09
N SER A 26 -12.67 1.46 11.75
CA SER A 26 -11.73 0.73 12.61
C SER A 26 -10.31 0.82 12.06
N ILE A 27 -9.32 0.85 12.95
CA ILE A 27 -7.91 0.72 12.58
C ILE A 27 -7.49 -0.73 12.85
N VAL A 28 -7.09 -1.43 11.80
CA VAL A 28 -6.57 -2.81 11.88
C VAL A 28 -5.05 -2.74 11.91
N ILE A 29 -4.45 -3.45 12.88
CA ILE A 29 -3.00 -3.65 12.97
C ILE A 29 -2.72 -5.15 12.91
N ALA A 30 -1.87 -5.58 11.97
CA ALA A 30 -1.60 -6.99 11.73
C ALA A 30 -0.10 -7.27 11.52
N GLY A 31 0.38 -8.38 12.09
CA GLY A 31 1.77 -8.83 11.90
C GLY A 31 2.82 -7.86 12.41
N GLY A 32 4.05 -8.05 11.94
CA GLY A 32 5.20 -7.19 12.25
C GLY A 32 5.49 -7.06 13.75
N THR A 33 5.18 -8.09 14.53
CA THR A 33 5.44 -8.10 15.98
C THR A 33 6.94 -8.11 16.26
N CYS A 34 7.33 -7.73 17.47
CA CYS A 34 8.72 -7.91 17.89
C CYS A 34 9.02 -9.39 18.21
N ASP A 35 10.29 -9.77 18.15
CA ASP A 35 10.75 -11.16 18.35
C ASP A 35 10.48 -11.71 19.76
N PHE A 36 10.11 -10.86 20.72
CA PHE A 36 9.79 -11.24 22.09
C PHE A 36 8.30 -11.57 22.30
N GLU A 37 7.45 -11.39 21.29
CA GLU A 37 6.02 -11.68 21.37
C GLU A 37 5.73 -13.18 21.16
N ASP A 38 4.74 -13.69 21.89
CA ASP A 38 4.33 -15.10 21.81
C ASP A 38 3.63 -15.43 20.47
N ASP A 39 2.87 -14.48 19.92
CA ASP A 39 2.18 -14.62 18.64
C ASP A 39 2.75 -13.65 17.59
N PRO A 40 3.62 -14.11 16.68
CA PRO A 40 4.20 -13.25 15.66
C PRO A 40 3.23 -12.79 14.57
N LEU A 41 2.04 -13.36 14.57
CA LEU A 41 0.98 -13.14 13.58
C LEU A 41 -0.21 -12.39 14.19
N ALA A 42 -0.05 -11.81 15.37
CA ALA A 42 -1.15 -11.18 16.10
C ALA A 42 -1.83 -10.08 15.28
N VAL A 43 -3.16 -10.02 15.38
CA VAL A 43 -4.01 -9.01 14.76
C VAL A 43 -4.85 -8.34 15.83
N GLU A 44 -4.86 -7.01 15.83
CA GLU A 44 -5.65 -6.20 16.73
C GLU A 44 -6.45 -5.17 15.94
N ILE A 45 -7.66 -4.88 16.40
CA ILE A 45 -8.50 -3.80 15.88
C ILE A 45 -8.68 -2.75 16.96
N TYR A 46 -8.44 -1.49 16.60
CA TYR A 46 -8.86 -0.34 17.38
C TYR A 46 -10.16 0.22 16.85
N ASN A 47 -11.20 0.20 17.69
CA ASN A 47 -12.47 0.83 17.39
C ASN A 47 -12.39 2.32 17.76
N THR A 48 -12.54 3.20 16.78
CA THR A 48 -12.41 4.66 16.98
C THR A 48 -13.62 5.29 17.69
N GLU A 49 -14.75 4.60 17.78
CA GLU A 49 -15.93 5.07 18.50
C GLU A 49 -15.85 4.75 20.00
N SER A 50 -15.47 3.52 20.36
CA SER A 50 -15.32 3.09 21.76
C SER A 50 -13.94 3.41 22.34
N ASN A 51 -12.96 3.73 21.51
CA ASN A 51 -11.55 3.93 21.87
C ASN A 51 -10.91 2.70 22.54
N THR A 52 -11.28 1.50 22.11
CA THR A 52 -10.80 0.23 22.69
C THR A 52 -10.11 -0.65 21.66
N TRP A 53 -9.16 -1.44 22.13
CA TRP A 53 -8.49 -2.50 21.36
C TRP A 53 -9.20 -3.84 21.52
N GLU A 54 -9.24 -4.62 20.44
CA GLU A 54 -9.81 -5.96 20.41
C GLU A 54 -8.89 -6.91 19.65
N ALA A 55 -8.51 -8.03 20.26
CA ALA A 55 -7.78 -9.10 19.59
C ALA A 55 -8.67 -9.81 18.55
N CYS A 56 -8.05 -10.24 17.46
CA CYS A 56 -8.71 -10.93 16.34
C CYS A 56 -8.03 -12.27 16.04
N GLU A 57 -8.54 -12.99 15.03
CA GLU A 57 -7.83 -14.13 14.48
C GLU A 57 -6.46 -13.70 13.94
N SER A 58 -5.40 -14.39 14.39
CA SER A 58 -4.03 -14.17 13.93
C SER A 58 -3.94 -14.35 12.41
N MET A 59 -2.93 -13.72 11.79
CA MET A 59 -2.68 -13.89 10.36
C MET A 59 -2.47 -15.37 10.01
N PRO A 60 -2.82 -15.79 8.79
CA PRO A 60 -2.61 -17.16 8.33
C PRO A 60 -1.14 -17.60 8.52
N ALA A 61 -0.95 -18.79 9.08
CA ALA A 61 0.38 -19.31 9.45
C ALA A 61 1.39 -19.37 8.29
N ILE A 62 0.91 -19.46 7.05
CA ILE A 62 1.77 -19.43 5.85
C ILE A 62 2.52 -18.10 5.68
N LEU A 63 2.03 -17.01 6.28
CA LEU A 63 2.65 -15.68 6.23
C LEU A 63 3.65 -15.45 7.37
N LYS A 64 3.93 -16.46 8.21
CA LYS A 64 4.80 -16.30 9.38
C LYS A 64 6.16 -15.68 9.05
N ASP A 65 6.79 -16.17 7.99
CA ASP A 65 8.14 -15.73 7.59
C ASP A 65 8.12 -14.41 6.80
N SER A 66 6.92 -13.89 6.47
CA SER A 66 6.69 -12.66 5.72
C SER A 66 5.73 -11.70 6.43
N ALA A 67 5.55 -11.84 7.75
CA ALA A 67 4.51 -11.13 8.51
C ALA A 67 4.78 -9.61 8.66
N ALA A 68 5.97 -9.14 8.31
CA ALA A 68 6.32 -7.72 8.33
C ALA A 68 5.80 -6.99 7.09
N SER A 69 5.40 -5.73 7.25
CA SER A 69 4.82 -4.91 6.17
C SER A 69 5.75 -4.79 4.95
N THR A 70 7.06 -4.88 5.16
CA THR A 70 8.07 -4.88 4.10
C THR A 70 7.85 -5.99 3.05
N TRP A 71 7.36 -7.16 3.45
CA TRP A 71 7.14 -8.32 2.55
C TRP A 71 5.73 -8.37 1.97
N LEU A 72 4.82 -7.56 2.51
CA LEU A 72 3.41 -7.62 2.18
C LEU A 72 3.00 -6.39 1.38
N SER A 73 2.13 -6.60 0.41
CA SER A 73 1.39 -5.54 -0.25
C SER A 73 -0.05 -5.57 0.26
N ILE A 74 -0.60 -4.40 0.56
CA ILE A 74 -1.92 -4.29 1.18
C ILE A 74 -2.84 -3.37 0.37
N ALA A 75 -4.13 -3.65 0.42
CA ALA A 75 -5.15 -2.78 -0.12
C ALA A 75 -6.38 -2.82 0.78
N THR A 76 -6.99 -1.67 1.06
CA THR A 76 -8.25 -1.60 1.81
C THR A 76 -9.39 -1.39 0.84
N THR A 77 -10.32 -2.34 0.78
CA THR A 77 -11.63 -2.10 0.17
C THR A 77 -12.48 -1.25 1.13
N GLY A 78 -13.73 -0.96 0.78
CA GLY A 78 -14.64 -0.26 1.69
C GLY A 78 -14.89 -1.00 3.01
N ASP A 79 -14.66 -2.32 3.05
CA ASP A 79 -15.09 -3.20 4.13
C ASP A 79 -14.08 -4.27 4.55
N LYS A 80 -13.00 -4.49 3.79
CA LYS A 80 -12.02 -5.56 4.03
C LYS A 80 -10.58 -5.08 3.84
N LEU A 81 -9.65 -5.77 4.49
CA LEU A 81 -8.22 -5.65 4.24
C LEU A 81 -7.81 -6.79 3.30
N VAL A 82 -7.21 -6.48 2.17
CA VAL A 82 -6.54 -7.46 1.31
C VAL A 82 -5.06 -7.38 1.61
N VAL A 83 -4.44 -8.54 1.87
CA VAL A 83 -2.99 -8.70 2.06
C VAL A 83 -2.50 -9.69 1.02
N ALA A 84 -1.44 -9.33 0.31
CA ALA A 84 -0.74 -10.19 -0.65
C ALA A 84 0.74 -10.27 -0.28
N GLU A 85 1.28 -11.48 -0.19
CA GLU A 85 2.72 -11.66 -0.07
C GLU A 85 3.37 -11.37 -1.43
N LYS A 86 4.35 -10.45 -1.44
CA LYS A 86 4.85 -9.84 -2.67
C LYS A 86 5.46 -10.86 -3.63
N PHE A 87 6.18 -11.87 -3.15
CA PHE A 87 6.97 -12.75 -4.03
C PHE A 87 6.20 -13.96 -4.56
N THR A 88 5.25 -14.47 -3.79
CA THR A 88 4.45 -15.66 -4.11
C THR A 88 3.08 -15.30 -4.68
N GLY A 89 2.56 -14.10 -4.37
CA GLY A 89 1.19 -13.69 -4.71
C GLY A 89 0.13 -14.34 -3.83
N VAL A 90 0.50 -15.15 -2.83
CA VAL A 90 -0.44 -15.72 -1.86
C VAL A 90 -1.13 -14.59 -1.12
N SER A 91 -2.45 -14.59 -1.16
CA SER A 91 -3.26 -13.47 -0.69
C SER A 91 -4.39 -13.91 0.22
N TYR A 92 -4.77 -13.04 1.15
CA TYR A 92 -5.86 -13.25 2.10
C TYR A 92 -6.66 -11.96 2.30
N CYS A 93 -7.93 -12.13 2.62
CA CYS A 93 -8.81 -11.04 3.02
C CYS A 93 -9.12 -11.12 4.52
N PHE A 94 -8.92 -10.04 5.25
CA PHE A 94 -9.42 -9.92 6.60
C PHE A 94 -10.71 -9.09 6.61
N ASP A 95 -11.74 -9.65 7.25
CA ASP A 95 -13.02 -9.00 7.49
C ASP A 95 -13.07 -8.50 8.95
N PRO A 96 -13.04 -7.18 9.20
CA PRO A 96 -13.06 -6.62 10.54
C PRO A 96 -14.41 -6.82 11.27
N LYS A 97 -15.51 -7.10 10.55
CA LYS A 97 -16.82 -7.37 11.18
C LYS A 97 -16.86 -8.78 11.78
N THR A 98 -16.33 -9.76 11.05
CA THR A 98 -16.27 -11.14 11.54
C THR A 98 -14.97 -11.44 12.30
N LYS A 99 -13.97 -10.56 12.20
CA LYS A 99 -12.62 -10.68 12.77
C LYS A 99 -11.88 -11.93 12.30
N LYS A 100 -12.09 -12.27 11.02
CA LYS A 100 -11.61 -13.52 10.43
C LYS A 100 -10.93 -13.28 9.09
N TRP A 101 -10.03 -14.21 8.76
CA TRP A 101 -9.37 -14.29 7.47
C TRP A 101 -10.13 -15.21 6.51
N ILE A 102 -10.09 -14.87 5.23
CA ILE A 102 -10.66 -15.64 4.12
C ILE A 102 -9.57 -15.82 3.06
N GLY A 103 -9.40 -17.04 2.56
CA GLY A 103 -8.39 -17.42 1.58
C GLY A 103 -7.89 -18.86 1.79
N PRO A 104 -6.75 -19.24 1.21
CA PRO A 104 -5.88 -18.41 0.38
C PRO A 104 -6.47 -18.11 -1.01
N TYR A 105 -6.05 -17.00 -1.58
CA TYR A 105 -6.22 -16.65 -2.99
C TYR A 105 -4.84 -16.54 -3.66
N GLU A 106 -4.79 -16.67 -4.98
CA GLU A 106 -3.55 -16.58 -5.76
C GLU A 106 -3.59 -15.35 -6.69
N LEU A 107 -2.96 -14.26 -6.27
CA LEU A 107 -2.80 -13.04 -7.08
C LEU A 107 -1.53 -13.11 -7.95
N ARG A 108 -1.49 -14.16 -8.76
CA ARG A 108 -0.40 -14.45 -9.70
C ARG A 108 -0.96 -14.97 -11.03
N PRO A 109 -1.64 -14.10 -11.81
CA PRO A 109 -2.29 -14.51 -13.06
C PRO A 109 -1.31 -14.95 -14.16
N ASP A 110 -0.05 -14.58 -14.05
CA ASP A 110 1.03 -15.07 -14.90
C ASP A 110 2.10 -15.73 -14.01
N PRO A 111 2.46 -17.00 -14.24
CA PRO A 111 3.41 -17.74 -13.39
C PRO A 111 4.83 -17.14 -13.43
N ARG A 112 5.12 -16.24 -14.38
CA ARG A 112 6.40 -15.53 -14.48
C ARG A 112 6.44 -14.26 -13.64
N ILE A 113 5.34 -13.89 -12.97
CA ILE A 113 5.35 -12.82 -11.99
C ILE A 113 6.15 -13.30 -10.78
N PHE A 114 7.22 -12.56 -10.48
CA PHE A 114 8.06 -12.82 -9.31
C PHE A 114 7.82 -11.80 -8.19
N HIS A 115 7.09 -10.71 -8.47
CA HIS A 115 6.75 -9.69 -7.49
C HIS A 115 5.41 -9.00 -7.81
N SER A 116 4.51 -8.98 -6.83
CA SER A 116 3.13 -8.50 -6.91
C SER A 116 2.89 -7.35 -5.94
N ILE A 117 2.32 -6.26 -6.44
CA ILE A 117 1.91 -5.11 -5.63
C ILE A 117 0.43 -4.85 -5.89
N ILE A 118 -0.35 -4.78 -4.82
CA ILE A 118 -1.79 -4.48 -4.89
C ILE A 118 -2.09 -3.07 -4.40
N GLY A 119 -3.21 -2.53 -4.86
CA GLY A 119 -3.78 -1.31 -4.32
C GLY A 119 -5.23 -1.14 -4.75
N PHE A 120 -5.97 -0.30 -4.02
CA PHE A 120 -7.41 -0.12 -4.25
C PHE A 120 -7.72 1.35 -4.53
N SER A 121 -8.40 1.63 -5.64
CA SER A 121 -8.87 2.99 -5.95
C SER A 121 -10.05 2.97 -6.91
N ASN A 122 -10.97 3.92 -6.75
CA ASN A 122 -12.20 4.04 -7.55
C ASN A 122 -12.96 2.70 -7.66
N ASN A 123 -13.12 2.01 -6.52
CA ASN A 123 -13.77 0.70 -6.41
C ASN A 123 -13.14 -0.41 -7.27
N ARG A 124 -11.84 -0.33 -7.55
CA ARG A 124 -11.07 -1.34 -8.26
C ARG A 124 -9.90 -1.78 -7.41
N LEU A 125 -9.79 -3.09 -7.17
CA LEU A 125 -8.55 -3.71 -6.73
C LEU A 125 -7.66 -3.89 -7.97
N ILE A 126 -6.46 -3.37 -7.90
CA ILE A 126 -5.48 -3.40 -8.97
C ILE A 126 -4.28 -4.20 -8.50
N LEU A 127 -3.83 -5.12 -9.36
CA LEU A 127 -2.57 -5.84 -9.22
C LEU A 127 -1.58 -5.29 -10.24
N VAL A 128 -0.42 -4.87 -9.76
CA VAL A 128 0.76 -4.57 -10.57
C VAL A 128 1.75 -5.73 -10.39
N GLY A 129 1.97 -6.49 -11.45
CA GLY A 129 2.86 -7.65 -11.44
C GLY A 129 4.09 -7.41 -12.29
N MET A 130 5.25 -7.67 -11.69
CA MET A 130 6.55 -7.62 -12.35
C MET A 130 6.94 -9.02 -12.83
N ILE A 131 7.28 -9.12 -14.11
CA ILE A 131 7.61 -10.37 -14.81
C ILE A 131 9.09 -10.40 -15.18
N GLY A 132 9.73 -11.54 -14.94
CA GLY A 132 11.17 -11.73 -15.09
C GLY A 132 11.74 -12.30 -13.79
N ASP A 133 12.80 -11.68 -13.30
CA ASP A 133 13.40 -12.00 -12.01
C ASP A 133 13.83 -10.72 -11.27
N VAL A 134 14.35 -10.89 -10.05
CA VAL A 134 14.72 -9.79 -9.14
C VAL A 134 15.79 -8.87 -9.75
N GLU A 135 16.67 -9.39 -10.60
CA GLU A 135 17.75 -8.63 -11.23
C GLU A 135 17.28 -7.97 -12.55
N ASN A 136 16.37 -8.64 -13.27
CA ASN A 136 15.96 -8.25 -14.61
C ASN A 136 14.45 -8.34 -14.82
N VAL A 137 13.76 -7.24 -14.54
CA VAL A 137 12.34 -7.10 -14.88
C VAL A 137 12.18 -6.82 -16.36
N THR A 138 11.57 -7.77 -17.06
CA THR A 138 11.39 -7.72 -18.51
C THR A 138 10.07 -7.10 -18.92
N ARG A 139 9.04 -7.24 -18.08
CA ARG A 139 7.68 -6.73 -18.30
C ARG A 139 7.06 -6.32 -16.97
N LEU A 140 6.20 -5.31 -17.03
CA LEU A 140 5.34 -4.92 -15.93
C LEU A 140 3.93 -4.80 -16.49
N LYS A 141 2.99 -5.47 -15.84
CA LYS A 141 1.60 -5.54 -16.27
C LYS A 141 0.68 -5.14 -15.13
N ILE A 142 -0.50 -4.65 -15.51
CA ILE A 142 -1.55 -4.22 -14.60
C ILE A 142 -2.78 -5.09 -14.85
N TRP A 143 -3.35 -5.63 -13.79
CA TRP A 143 -4.60 -6.38 -13.80
C TRP A 143 -5.63 -5.70 -12.89
N LYS A 144 -6.89 -5.77 -13.31
CA LYS A 144 -8.03 -5.57 -12.42
C LYS A 144 -8.31 -6.88 -11.72
N VAL A 145 -8.52 -6.83 -10.42
CA VAL A 145 -8.85 -8.01 -9.61
C VAL A 145 -10.30 -7.90 -9.15
N ASP A 146 -11.07 -8.96 -9.36
CA ASP A 146 -12.39 -9.08 -8.78
C ASP A 146 -12.27 -9.26 -7.26
N THR A 147 -13.00 -8.45 -6.49
CA THR A 147 -12.86 -8.43 -5.02
C THR A 147 -13.56 -9.59 -4.32
N GLU A 148 -14.39 -10.36 -5.02
CA GLU A 148 -15.10 -11.52 -4.49
C GLU A 148 -14.42 -12.82 -4.92
N SER A 149 -14.17 -12.99 -6.23
CA SER A 149 -13.60 -14.22 -6.79
C SER A 149 -12.06 -14.23 -6.85
N PHE A 150 -11.41 -13.06 -6.73
CA PHE A 150 -9.97 -12.88 -6.93
C PHE A 150 -9.49 -13.21 -8.36
N GLU A 151 -10.41 -13.31 -9.32
CA GLU A 151 -10.07 -13.44 -10.74
C GLU A 151 -9.43 -12.16 -11.26
N CYS A 152 -8.40 -12.31 -12.10
CA CYS A 152 -7.60 -11.22 -12.63
C CYS A 152 -7.89 -11.00 -14.12
N GLU A 153 -8.22 -9.77 -14.49
CA GLU A 153 -8.39 -9.33 -15.88
C GLU A 153 -7.23 -8.41 -16.27
N GLU A 154 -6.47 -8.76 -17.30
CA GLU A 154 -5.35 -7.93 -17.77
C GLU A 154 -5.87 -6.61 -18.34
N MET A 155 -5.35 -5.49 -17.83
CA MET A 155 -5.72 -4.15 -18.28
C MET A 155 -4.68 -3.52 -19.21
N ALA A 156 -3.39 -3.68 -18.88
CA ALA A 156 -2.32 -3.05 -19.64
C ALA A 156 -0.94 -3.68 -19.37
N GLU A 157 -0.05 -3.49 -20.34
CA GLU A 157 1.39 -3.74 -20.22
C GLU A 157 2.13 -2.41 -20.35
N MET A 158 3.10 -2.17 -19.46
CA MET A 158 3.92 -0.96 -19.47
C MET A 158 4.87 -0.98 -20.68
N PRO A 159 4.97 0.13 -21.44
CA PRO A 159 5.98 0.29 -22.48
C PRO A 159 7.40 0.08 -21.95
N LEU A 160 8.24 -0.64 -22.70
CA LEU A 160 9.61 -0.99 -22.28
C LEU A 160 10.49 0.22 -21.93
N GLU A 161 10.29 1.35 -22.62
CA GLU A 161 11.03 2.58 -22.34
C GLU A 161 10.73 3.16 -20.96
N LEU A 162 9.54 2.91 -20.42
CA LEU A 162 9.17 3.34 -19.06
C LEU A 162 9.64 2.34 -18.00
N ILE A 163 9.80 1.05 -18.33
CA ILE A 163 10.40 0.08 -17.41
C ILE A 163 11.84 0.47 -17.08
N LYS A 164 12.61 0.95 -18.07
CA LYS A 164 14.00 1.41 -17.87
C LYS A 164 14.10 2.54 -16.84
N LYS A 165 13.10 3.41 -16.78
CA LYS A 165 13.01 4.54 -15.85
C LYS A 165 12.82 4.10 -14.39
N LEU A 166 12.21 2.94 -14.18
CA LEU A 166 11.98 2.36 -12.85
C LEU A 166 13.12 1.47 -12.38
N LYS A 167 14.16 1.26 -13.19
CA LYS A 167 15.31 0.42 -12.81
C LYS A 167 16.20 1.14 -11.80
N SER A 168 16.39 0.54 -10.63
CA SER A 168 17.45 0.92 -9.68
C SER A 168 18.75 0.24 -10.06
N ASP A 169 19.86 0.96 -9.91
CA ASP A 169 21.20 0.41 -10.11
C ASP A 169 21.62 -0.55 -8.98
N THR A 170 20.98 -0.43 -7.81
CA THR A 170 21.33 -1.23 -6.62
C THR A 170 20.43 -2.45 -6.43
N PHE A 171 19.13 -2.31 -6.71
CA PHE A 171 18.11 -3.33 -6.37
C PHE A 171 17.22 -3.73 -7.56
N GLY A 172 17.52 -3.28 -8.78
CA GLY A 172 16.68 -3.54 -9.95
C GLY A 172 15.32 -2.84 -9.87
N VAL A 173 14.28 -3.40 -10.48
CA VAL A 173 12.89 -2.87 -10.37
C VAL A 173 12.13 -3.52 -9.20
N SER A 174 12.76 -4.47 -8.49
CA SER A 174 12.14 -5.18 -7.34
C SER A 174 11.80 -4.26 -6.16
N SER A 175 12.31 -3.02 -6.18
CA SER A 175 12.05 -1.98 -5.20
C SER A 175 11.17 -0.86 -5.78
N ILE A 176 10.09 -1.16 -6.51
CA ILE A 176 9.10 -0.12 -6.88
C ILE A 176 8.04 0.07 -5.80
N SER A 177 7.69 1.33 -5.56
CA SER A 177 6.49 1.73 -4.81
C SER A 177 5.37 2.04 -5.81
N VAL A 178 4.15 1.67 -5.46
CA VAL A 178 2.95 1.94 -6.27
C VAL A 178 1.95 2.71 -5.42
N CYS A 179 1.37 3.77 -5.98
CA CYS A 179 0.30 4.55 -5.36
C CYS A 179 -0.86 4.73 -6.35
N LEU A 180 -2.10 4.62 -5.86
CA LEU A 180 -3.29 4.76 -6.70
C LEU A 180 -4.19 5.89 -6.22
N GLY A 181 -4.73 6.67 -7.15
CA GLY A 181 -5.62 7.78 -6.87
C GLY A 181 -6.61 7.99 -8.00
N GLY A 182 -7.89 7.71 -7.77
CA GLY A 182 -8.92 7.82 -8.80
C GLY A 182 -8.68 6.83 -9.94
N ASP A 183 -8.43 7.35 -11.13
CA ASP A 183 -8.11 6.58 -12.34
C ASP A 183 -6.61 6.49 -12.65
N TYR A 184 -5.77 6.93 -11.72
CA TYR A 184 -4.33 6.99 -11.91
C TYR A 184 -3.59 5.96 -11.06
N VAL A 185 -2.56 5.35 -11.65
CA VAL A 185 -1.55 4.55 -10.97
C VAL A 185 -0.21 5.23 -11.16
N TYR A 186 0.52 5.42 -10.06
CA TYR A 186 1.84 6.02 -10.04
C TYR A 186 2.83 5.00 -9.50
N MET A 187 4.01 4.96 -10.11
CA MET A 187 5.08 4.02 -9.80
C MET A 187 6.39 4.79 -9.68
N SER A 188 7.14 4.51 -8.63
CA SER A 188 8.45 5.14 -8.39
C SER A 188 9.41 4.16 -7.76
N LYS A 189 10.71 4.46 -7.81
CA LYS A 189 11.70 3.71 -7.04
C LYS A 189 11.48 3.91 -5.54
N SER A 190 11.66 2.85 -4.75
CA SER A 190 11.45 2.81 -3.30
C SER A 190 12.75 3.03 -2.51
N SER A 191 13.91 2.80 -3.13
CA SER A 191 15.23 2.82 -2.49
C SER A 191 16.08 4.05 -2.83
N GLU A 192 15.66 4.84 -3.81
CA GLU A 192 16.37 6.03 -4.31
C GLU A 192 15.51 7.28 -4.09
N MET A 193 16.11 8.46 -4.20
CA MET A 193 15.36 9.69 -4.42
C MET A 193 14.44 9.39 -5.62
N ALA A 194 13.12 9.46 -5.42
CA ALA A 194 12.14 9.03 -6.41
C ALA A 194 12.09 10.02 -7.60
N GLU A 195 13.24 10.23 -8.27
CA GLU A 195 13.54 11.26 -9.27
C GLU A 195 12.69 11.12 -10.53
N GLU A 196 12.30 9.89 -10.87
CA GLU A 196 11.34 9.62 -11.93
C GLU A 196 10.11 8.92 -11.36
N ILE A 197 8.95 9.46 -11.75
CA ILE A 197 7.65 8.87 -11.50
C ILE A 197 7.10 8.46 -12.84
N VAL A 198 6.79 7.17 -12.98
CA VAL A 198 6.04 6.64 -14.10
C VAL A 198 4.58 6.57 -13.69
N GLY A 199 3.68 7.03 -14.54
CA GLY A 199 2.26 6.97 -14.25
C GLY A 199 1.45 6.47 -15.42
N CYS A 200 0.28 5.96 -15.10
CA CYS A 200 -0.74 5.64 -16.08
C CYS A 200 -2.13 6.07 -15.65
N GLU A 201 -2.96 6.37 -16.65
CA GLU A 201 -4.35 6.77 -16.50
C GLU A 201 -5.25 5.75 -17.20
N PHE A 202 -6.25 5.23 -16.49
CA PHE A 202 -7.31 4.41 -17.06
C PHE A 202 -8.30 5.32 -17.80
N ILE A 203 -8.45 5.14 -19.11
CA ILE A 203 -9.28 6.02 -19.94
C ILE A 203 -10.73 5.49 -19.98
N ASN A 204 -11.69 6.40 -19.81
CA ASN A 204 -13.11 6.11 -20.04
C ASN A 204 -13.34 5.64 -21.48
N GLY A 205 -13.92 4.44 -21.65
CA GLY A 205 -14.11 3.82 -22.97
C GLY A 205 -13.03 2.79 -23.35
N GLY A 206 -12.07 2.53 -22.45
CA GLY A 206 -11.08 1.47 -22.59
C GLY A 206 -9.66 1.98 -22.88
N GLY A 207 -8.68 1.19 -22.46
CA GLY A 207 -7.25 1.48 -22.65
C GLY A 207 -6.60 2.24 -21.51
N VAL A 208 -5.28 2.38 -21.63
CA VAL A 208 -4.41 2.99 -20.62
C VAL A 208 -3.44 3.94 -21.28
N ARG A 209 -3.38 5.19 -20.78
CA ARG A 209 -2.40 6.18 -21.20
C ARG A 209 -1.22 6.13 -20.25
N TRP A 210 -0.02 6.01 -20.80
CA TRP A 210 1.23 5.99 -20.03
C TRP A 210 2.01 7.30 -20.19
N TRP A 211 2.72 7.70 -19.13
CA TRP A 211 3.62 8.85 -19.13
C TRP A 211 4.72 8.68 -18.06
N SER A 212 5.73 9.55 -18.11
CA SER A 212 6.71 9.71 -17.02
C SER A 212 6.97 11.19 -16.74
N MET A 213 7.30 11.52 -15.50
CA MET A 213 7.69 12.87 -15.10
C MET A 213 8.90 12.83 -14.16
N ILE A 214 9.65 13.93 -14.14
CA ILE A 214 10.71 14.14 -13.17
C ILE A 214 10.08 14.65 -11.87
N ASN A 215 10.46 14.06 -10.75
CA ASN A 215 10.11 14.51 -9.42
C ASN A 215 11.06 15.63 -8.98
N GLU A 216 10.68 16.88 -9.21
CA GLU A 216 11.50 18.03 -8.82
C GLU A 216 11.73 18.12 -7.30
N ALA A 217 10.91 17.46 -6.48
CA ALA A 217 11.09 17.43 -5.02
C ALA A 217 12.20 16.46 -4.57
N ALA A 218 12.64 15.55 -5.43
CA ALA A 218 13.71 14.58 -5.15
C ALA A 218 15.09 15.25 -4.95
N GLY A 219 15.28 16.49 -5.43
CA GLY A 219 16.54 17.23 -5.28
C GLY A 219 17.67 16.68 -6.16
N ASP A 220 18.92 17.08 -5.86
CA ASP A 220 20.14 16.79 -6.62
C ASP A 220 20.92 15.54 -6.12
N GLY A 221 20.25 14.67 -5.34
CA GLY A 221 20.87 13.46 -4.79
C GLY A 221 21.78 13.67 -3.57
N ILE A 222 21.96 14.92 -3.09
CA ILE A 222 22.83 15.24 -1.93
C ILE A 222 22.07 15.20 -0.59
N ARG A 223 20.73 15.17 -0.62
CA ARG A 223 19.92 15.14 0.61
C ARG A 223 19.90 13.73 1.21
N SER A 224 20.29 13.57 2.46
CA SER A 224 20.08 12.33 3.23
C SER A 224 18.61 12.07 3.61
N GLU A 225 17.66 12.61 2.86
CA GLU A 225 16.23 12.64 3.23
C GLU A 225 15.46 11.55 2.48
N ARG A 226 14.75 10.70 3.22
CA ARG A 226 13.84 9.70 2.64
C ARG A 226 12.64 10.42 2.02
N VAL A 227 12.48 10.29 0.70
CA VAL A 227 11.28 10.78 -0.01
C VAL A 227 10.20 9.70 0.07
N VAL A 228 8.98 10.10 0.46
CA VAL A 228 7.79 9.25 0.40
C VAL A 228 6.84 9.84 -0.64
N PHE A 229 6.51 9.04 -1.65
CA PHE A 229 5.53 9.41 -2.65
C PHE A 229 4.15 8.84 -2.27
N THR A 230 3.10 9.63 -2.44
CA THR A 230 1.72 9.21 -2.20
C THR A 230 0.79 9.99 -3.14
N CYS A 231 -0.44 9.51 -3.31
CA CYS A 231 -1.45 10.21 -4.09
C CYS A 231 -2.81 10.17 -3.39
N SER A 232 -3.62 11.19 -3.63
CA SER A 232 -4.95 11.32 -3.07
C SER A 232 -5.86 12.07 -4.06
N VAL A 233 -7.15 11.77 -4.04
CA VAL A 233 -8.16 12.50 -4.80
C VAL A 233 -8.68 13.62 -3.92
N ILE A 234 -8.36 14.87 -4.29
CA ILE A 234 -8.73 16.06 -3.51
C ILE A 234 -9.76 16.87 -4.30
N GLY A 235 -10.89 17.20 -3.65
CA GLY A 235 -11.91 18.08 -4.24
C GLY A 235 -11.45 19.53 -4.30
N LEU A 236 -11.92 20.30 -5.28
CA LEU A 236 -11.59 21.72 -5.42
C LEU A 236 -11.97 22.53 -4.16
N SER A 237 -13.11 22.19 -3.54
CA SER A 237 -13.56 22.79 -2.28
C SER A 237 -12.59 22.54 -1.13
N ASP A 238 -12.01 21.34 -1.05
CA ASP A 238 -11.01 21.01 -0.03
C ASP A 238 -9.73 21.79 -0.24
N LEU A 239 -9.30 21.95 -1.50
CA LEU A 239 -8.14 22.76 -1.85
C LEU A 239 -8.37 24.23 -1.51
N GLN A 240 -9.52 24.81 -1.88
CA GLN A 240 -9.88 26.18 -1.53
C GLN A 240 -9.86 26.40 -0.01
N ARG A 241 -10.46 25.48 0.74
CA ARG A 241 -10.47 25.50 2.21
C ARG A 241 -9.06 25.40 2.79
N ALA A 242 -8.18 24.58 2.22
CA ALA A 242 -6.81 24.46 2.66
C ALA A 242 -5.99 25.74 2.37
N MET A 243 -6.26 26.40 1.24
CA MET A 243 -5.58 27.62 0.82
C MET A 243 -6.06 28.88 1.55
N SER A 244 -7.29 28.91 2.04
CA SER A 244 -7.85 30.06 2.78
C SER A 244 -7.41 30.15 4.24
N LEU A 245 -6.67 29.17 4.76
CA LEU A 245 -6.21 29.13 6.16
C LEU A 245 -4.78 29.67 6.25
N GLU A 246 -4.62 30.90 6.76
CA GLU A 246 -3.32 31.47 7.12
C GLU A 246 -2.80 30.80 8.42
N ASN A 247 -1.51 30.43 8.44
CA ASN A 247 -0.79 29.76 9.55
C ASN A 247 -1.07 28.26 9.77
N ARG A 248 -0.48 27.43 8.90
CA ARG A 248 -0.36 25.98 9.08
C ARG A 248 0.77 25.66 10.06
N LYS A 249 0.52 25.71 11.37
CA LYS A 249 1.45 25.20 12.40
C LYS A 249 0.77 24.12 13.23
N PHE A 250 1.43 22.98 13.35
CA PHE A 250 1.02 21.88 14.23
C PHE A 250 1.58 22.15 15.62
N ALA A 251 0.74 22.07 16.65
CA ALA A 251 1.16 22.22 18.04
C ALA A 251 0.75 20.97 18.82
N VAL A 252 1.74 20.23 19.34
CA VAL A 252 1.49 19.11 20.25
C VAL A 252 1.09 19.70 21.61
N LYS A 253 -0.13 19.40 22.07
CA LYS A 253 -0.54 19.72 23.45
C LYS A 253 -0.38 18.47 24.31
N VAL A 254 0.56 18.50 25.25
CA VAL A 254 0.70 17.47 26.27
C VAL A 254 -0.45 17.64 27.26
N VAL A 255 -1.40 16.70 27.26
CA VAL A 255 -2.42 16.61 28.32
C VAL A 255 -1.82 15.72 29.42
N LYS A 256 -1.66 16.28 30.62
CA LYS A 256 -1.28 15.48 31.79
C LYS A 256 -2.46 14.56 32.13
N ILE A 257 -2.18 13.25 32.17
CA ILE A 257 -3.05 12.21 32.71
C ILE A 257 -3.13 12.39 34.22
#